data_AF-A0A6A6K1W5-F1
#
_entry.id   AF-A0A6A6K1W5-F1
#
_cell.length_a   1.000
_cell.length_b   1.000
_cell.length_c   1.000
_cell.angle_alpha   90.00
_cell.angle_beta   90.00
_cell.angle_gamma   90.00
#
_symmetry.space_group_name_H-M   'P 1'
#
loop_
_entity.id
_entity.type
_entity.pdbx_description
1 polymer ?
#
loop_
_entity_poly.entity_id
_entity_poly.type
_entity_poly.pdbx_seq_one_letter_code
_entity_poly.pdbx_strand_id
1 'polypeptide(L)'
;MWGLEYLDFNALNPSISDFPMRLWPTIFNYIHGWWADPKLYGVSNSLKLWLSFAAPLCIVGTVFWNLRHILMEWRPFRKKEALHGDSRWASERDIRSGKGVGFVIPNLLFWEDSLVVHDIKLENYDITSGWRKKIGQEVYVWNPAQPDGISHCYNPLDWISKKPGQMVDDVQKIANLIMPEQDFWYNEARSLFVGVVLYLLAVPEKVKSFGEVVRTMRSDDVVYNLAVVLDTIGKKIHPVAYMNIAAFLQKADKERSGVVSTMNSSLELWANPLIDTATASSDFNVQEFKKKRITVYVG
;
A
#
# COMPACT_ATOMS: atom_id res chain seq x y z
N MET A 1 -11.57 28.32 -69.34
CA MET A 1 -11.79 29.58 -68.60
C MET A 1 -12.14 29.20 -67.18
N TRP A 2 -11.35 29.60 -66.18
CA TRP A 2 -11.58 29.28 -64.78
C TRP A 2 -11.84 30.57 -64.00
N GLY A 3 -12.96 30.65 -63.28
CA GLY A 3 -13.37 31.80 -62.46
C GLY A 3 -14.62 31.47 -61.65
N LEU A 4 -14.84 32.17 -60.53
CA LEU A 4 -15.97 31.96 -59.60
C LEU A 4 -17.36 32.18 -60.25
N GLU A 5 -17.42 32.85 -61.39
CA GLU A 5 -18.65 33.08 -62.16
C GLU A 5 -19.09 31.86 -62.98
N TYR A 6 -18.23 30.84 -63.09
CA TYR A 6 -18.50 29.57 -63.75
C TYR A 6 -18.71 28.41 -62.75
N LEU A 7 -18.84 28.73 -61.46
CA LEU A 7 -19.12 27.75 -60.41
C LEU A 7 -20.62 27.47 -60.32
N ASP A 8 -21.07 26.39 -60.93
CA ASP A 8 -22.41 25.85 -60.70
C ASP A 8 -22.37 24.85 -59.53
N PHE A 9 -22.76 25.31 -58.34
CA PHE A 9 -22.86 24.45 -57.16
C PHE A 9 -23.99 23.40 -57.27
N ASN A 10 -24.92 23.54 -58.23
CA ASN A 10 -25.96 22.54 -58.49
C ASN A 10 -25.44 21.39 -59.38
N ALA A 11 -24.32 21.58 -60.09
CA ALA A 11 -23.64 20.53 -60.84
C ALA A 11 -22.76 19.64 -59.95
N LEU A 12 -22.43 20.11 -58.74
CA LEU A 12 -21.88 19.26 -57.70
C LEU A 12 -23.03 18.41 -57.15
N ASN A 13 -22.96 17.10 -57.33
CA ASN A 13 -23.87 16.14 -56.70
C ASN A 13 -23.19 15.58 -55.43
N PRO A 14 -23.23 16.27 -54.28
CA PRO A 14 -22.62 15.79 -53.05
C PRO A 14 -23.46 14.63 -52.51
N SER A 15 -23.22 13.43 -53.03
CA SER A 15 -23.73 12.21 -52.41
C SER A 15 -22.85 11.83 -51.23
N ILE A 16 -23.48 11.50 -50.10
CA ILE A 16 -22.81 10.92 -48.91
C ILE A 16 -22.44 9.45 -49.14
N SER A 17 -22.94 8.82 -50.21
CA SER A 17 -22.53 7.48 -50.61
C SER A 17 -21.01 7.43 -50.84
N ASP A 18 -20.33 6.46 -50.23
CA ASP A 18 -18.88 6.27 -50.30
C ASP A 18 -18.06 7.41 -49.67
N PHE A 19 -18.56 8.02 -48.59
CA PHE A 19 -17.73 8.81 -47.69
C PHE A 19 -16.62 7.92 -47.08
N PRO A 20 -15.34 8.33 -47.07
CA PRO A 20 -14.81 9.64 -47.47
C PRO A 20 -14.23 9.71 -48.91
N MET A 21 -14.16 8.61 -49.65
CA MET A 21 -13.35 8.49 -50.88
C MET A 21 -13.77 9.40 -52.04
N ARG A 22 -15.05 9.80 -52.15
CA ARG A 22 -15.50 10.72 -53.21
C ARG A 22 -15.40 12.20 -52.88
N LEU A 23 -15.51 12.56 -51.59
CA LEU A 23 -15.49 13.97 -51.17
C LEU A 23 -14.06 14.47 -50.94
N TRP A 24 -13.20 13.60 -50.41
CA TRP A 24 -11.86 13.95 -49.93
C TRP A 24 -10.90 14.38 -51.07
N PRO A 25 -10.80 13.68 -52.21
CA PRO A 25 -9.85 14.07 -53.26
C PRO A 25 -10.21 15.40 -53.91
N THR A 26 -11.50 15.67 -54.10
CA THR A 26 -11.97 16.77 -54.95
C THR A 26 -11.78 18.14 -54.29
N ILE A 27 -12.11 18.26 -53.01
CA ILE A 27 -11.97 19.52 -52.27
C ILE A 27 -10.50 19.83 -52.00
N PHE A 28 -9.70 18.84 -51.60
CA PHE A 28 -8.28 19.06 -51.29
C PHE A 28 -7.41 19.26 -52.53
N ASN A 29 -7.67 18.58 -53.65
CA ASN A 29 -6.98 18.87 -54.91
C ASN A 29 -7.32 20.27 -55.44
N TYR A 30 -8.55 20.73 -55.24
CA TYR A 30 -8.96 22.09 -55.59
C TYR A 30 -8.29 23.14 -54.70
N ILE A 31 -8.29 22.95 -53.38
CA ILE A 31 -7.55 23.82 -52.45
C ILE A 31 -6.05 23.83 -52.80
N HIS A 32 -5.44 22.67 -53.06
CA HIS A 32 -4.04 22.57 -53.46
C HIS A 32 -3.74 23.33 -54.76
N GLY A 33 -4.61 23.22 -55.78
CA GLY A 33 -4.48 23.99 -57.02
C GLY A 33 -4.55 25.50 -56.80
N TRP A 34 -5.41 25.96 -55.89
CA TRP A 34 -5.51 27.39 -55.55
C TRP A 34 -4.30 27.87 -54.73
N TRP A 35 -3.76 27.07 -53.82
CA TRP A 35 -2.52 27.42 -53.12
C TRP A 35 -1.29 27.44 -54.04
N ALA A 36 -1.28 26.64 -55.11
CA ALA A 36 -0.16 26.55 -56.05
C ALA A 36 -0.07 27.73 -57.03
N ASP A 37 -1.19 28.38 -57.37
CA ASP A 37 -1.24 29.52 -58.30
C ASP A 37 -1.88 30.80 -57.71
N PRO A 38 -1.20 31.50 -56.78
CA PRO A 38 -1.72 32.70 -56.10
C PRO A 38 -2.06 33.88 -57.02
N LYS A 39 -1.56 33.86 -58.26
CA LYS A 39 -1.73 34.94 -59.25
C LYS A 39 -3.10 34.93 -59.92
N LEU A 40 -3.87 33.85 -59.78
CA LEU A 40 -5.15 33.66 -60.49
C LEU A 40 -6.37 34.23 -59.73
N TYR A 41 -6.20 34.76 -58.51
CA TYR A 41 -7.30 35.29 -57.71
C TYR A 41 -6.93 36.59 -56.98
N GLY A 42 -7.90 37.49 -56.84
CA GLY A 42 -7.69 38.82 -56.22
C GLY A 42 -7.41 38.76 -54.71
N VAL A 43 -6.89 39.87 -54.17
CA VAL A 43 -6.53 40.04 -52.74
C VAL A 43 -7.67 39.67 -51.79
N SER A 44 -8.92 39.99 -52.15
CA SER A 44 -10.12 39.66 -51.36
C SER A 44 -10.32 38.14 -51.18
N ASN A 45 -10.09 37.35 -52.24
CA ASN A 45 -10.25 35.89 -52.19
C ASN A 45 -9.09 35.23 -51.45
N SER A 46 -7.89 35.80 -51.54
CA SER A 46 -6.73 35.36 -50.74
C SER A 46 -6.99 35.48 -49.25
N LEU A 47 -7.55 36.62 -48.82
CA LEU A 47 -7.92 36.88 -47.42
C LEU A 47 -8.98 35.89 -46.91
N LYS A 48 -10.01 35.62 -47.72
CA LYS A 48 -11.05 34.65 -47.35
C LYS A 48 -10.50 33.24 -47.17
N LEU A 49 -9.61 32.80 -48.07
CA LEU A 49 -8.98 31.49 -47.98
C LEU A 49 -8.16 31.33 -46.68
N TRP A 50 -7.37 32.35 -46.35
CA TRP A 50 -6.59 32.38 -45.11
C TRP A 50 -7.48 32.40 -43.86
N LEU A 51 -8.55 33.20 -43.85
CA LEU A 51 -9.50 33.26 -42.75
C LEU A 51 -10.21 31.91 -42.53
N SER A 52 -10.66 31.26 -43.61
CA SER A 52 -11.30 29.95 -43.54
C SER A 52 -10.37 28.84 -43.07
N PHE A 53 -9.07 28.95 -43.31
CA PHE A 53 -8.07 28.01 -42.81
C PHE A 53 -7.65 28.29 -41.36
N ALA A 54 -7.44 29.56 -41.01
CA ALA A 54 -6.93 29.95 -39.69
C ALA A 54 -8.02 29.93 -38.61
N ALA A 55 -9.26 30.30 -38.92
CA ALA A 55 -10.32 30.40 -37.93
C ALA A 55 -10.62 29.07 -37.19
N PRO A 56 -10.73 27.91 -37.85
CA PRO A 56 -10.91 26.64 -37.17
C PRO A 56 -9.74 26.28 -36.24
N LEU A 57 -8.51 26.56 -36.65
CA LEU A 57 -7.30 26.31 -35.85
C LEU A 57 -7.27 27.19 -34.59
N CYS A 58 -7.65 28.46 -34.72
CA CYS A 58 -7.77 29.37 -33.57
C CYS A 58 -8.87 28.95 -32.58
N ILE A 59 -10.02 28.48 -33.09
CA ILE A 59 -11.11 27.97 -32.24
C ILE A 59 -10.64 26.72 -31.47
N VAL A 60 -10.02 25.76 -32.17
CA VAL A 60 -9.47 24.55 -31.55
C VAL A 60 -8.41 24.91 -30.51
N GLY A 61 -7.47 25.80 -30.83
CA GLY A 61 -6.47 26.28 -29.88
C GLY A 61 -7.09 26.94 -28.64
N THR A 62 -8.16 27.71 -28.80
CA THR A 62 -8.89 28.33 -27.68
C THR A 62 -9.60 27.30 -26.80
N VAL A 63 -10.21 26.28 -27.42
CA VAL A 63 -10.83 25.17 -26.69
C VAL A 63 -9.79 24.39 -25.89
N PHE A 64 -8.64 24.04 -26.50
CA PHE A 64 -7.54 23.38 -25.80
C PHE A 64 -6.98 24.25 -24.66
N TRP A 65 -6.86 25.56 -24.86
CA TRP A 65 -6.42 26.49 -23.82
C TRP A 65 -7.39 26.58 -22.65
N ASN A 66 -8.70 26.56 -22.91
CA ASN A 66 -9.73 26.59 -21.88
C ASN A 66 -9.84 25.24 -21.14
N LEU A 67 -9.63 24.13 -21.84
CA LEU A 67 -9.63 22.78 -21.27
C LEU A 67 -8.27 22.36 -20.69
N ARG A 68 -7.25 23.22 -20.75
CA ARG A 68 -5.86 22.85 -20.39
C ARG A 68 -5.73 22.27 -18.99
N HIS A 69 -6.48 22.81 -18.02
CA HIS A 69 -6.44 22.34 -16.64
C HIS A 69 -7.07 20.95 -16.51
N ILE A 70 -8.22 20.73 -17.16
CA ILE A 70 -8.88 19.42 -17.19
C ILE A 70 -7.98 18.38 -17.88
N LEU A 71 -7.33 18.74 -18.99
CA LEU A 71 -6.42 17.86 -19.70
C LEU A 71 -5.13 17.55 -18.92
N MET A 72 -4.59 18.54 -18.19
CA MET A 72 -3.42 18.33 -17.32
C MET A 72 -3.74 17.51 -16.06
N GLU A 73 -4.98 17.59 -15.57
CA GLU A 73 -5.44 16.83 -14.41
C GLU A 73 -6.00 15.44 -14.75
N TRP A 74 -6.35 15.20 -16.02
CA TRP A 74 -6.86 13.91 -16.48
C TRP A 74 -5.77 12.84 -16.41
N ARG A 75 -5.90 11.93 -15.43
CA ARG A 75 -4.99 10.79 -15.22
C ARG A 75 -5.73 9.48 -15.53
N PRO A 76 -5.69 8.97 -16.78
CA PRO A 76 -6.40 7.73 -17.15
C PRO A 76 -5.85 6.47 -16.44
N PHE A 77 -4.67 6.56 -15.82
CA PHE A 77 -4.11 5.52 -14.96
C PHE A 77 -3.73 6.12 -13.60
N ARG A 78 -4.32 5.63 -12.51
CA ARG A 78 -3.81 5.90 -11.15
C ARG A 78 -2.47 5.17 -10.99
N LYS A 79 -1.40 5.90 -10.68
CA LYS A 79 -0.17 5.25 -10.17
C LYS A 79 -0.52 4.60 -8.82
N LYS A 80 0.03 3.40 -8.55
CA LYS A 80 -0.04 2.79 -7.21
C LYS A 80 0.38 3.84 -6.17
N GLU A 81 -0.37 3.96 -5.09
CA GLU A 81 -0.02 4.84 -3.98
C GLU A 81 1.43 4.57 -3.55
N ALA A 82 2.20 5.65 -3.40
CA ALA A 82 3.56 5.55 -2.93
C ALA A 82 3.54 5.11 -1.46
N LEU A 83 4.46 4.21 -1.08
CA LEU A 83 4.64 3.71 0.28
C LEU A 83 4.84 4.82 1.34
N HIS A 84 5.11 6.05 0.91
CA HIS A 84 5.24 7.23 1.76
C HIS A 84 4.25 8.26 1.22
N GLY A 85 3.22 8.59 2.01
CA GLY A 85 2.11 9.44 1.60
C GLY A 85 2.52 10.86 1.15
N ASP A 86 1.54 11.75 1.00
CA ASP A 86 1.65 13.04 0.30
C ASP A 86 2.59 14.11 0.90
N SER A 87 3.46 13.76 1.84
CA SER A 87 4.42 14.65 2.50
C SER A 87 5.66 14.93 1.63
N ARG A 88 5.52 15.66 0.52
CA ARG A 88 6.68 16.16 -0.25
C ARG A 88 7.14 17.52 0.25
N TRP A 89 7.89 17.54 1.35
CA TRP A 89 8.56 18.77 1.84
C TRP A 89 9.98 18.96 1.29
N ALA A 90 10.53 17.97 0.57
CA ALA A 90 11.89 18.02 0.01
C ALA A 90 12.02 17.14 -1.25
N SER A 91 12.98 17.46 -2.13
CA SER A 91 13.28 16.62 -3.30
C SER A 91 14.05 15.36 -2.91
N GLU A 92 14.04 14.32 -3.74
CA GLU A 92 14.82 13.09 -3.52
C GLU A 92 16.33 13.33 -3.36
N ARG A 93 16.83 14.45 -3.89
CA ARG A 93 18.24 14.84 -3.81
C ARG A 93 18.56 15.44 -2.44
N ASP A 94 17.67 16.28 -1.92
CA ASP A 94 17.76 16.88 -0.57
C ASP A 94 17.62 15.81 0.52
N ILE A 95 16.76 14.82 0.29
CA ILE A 95 16.60 13.65 1.16
C ILE A 95 17.90 12.83 1.24
N ARG A 96 18.66 12.74 0.14
CA ARG A 96 19.92 11.98 0.07
C ARG A 96 21.13 12.72 0.62
N SER A 97 21.17 14.05 0.56
CA SER A 97 22.36 14.84 0.94
C SER A 97 22.36 15.34 2.37
N GLY A 98 21.21 15.43 3.05
CA GLY A 98 21.15 16.08 4.37
C GLY A 98 20.01 15.66 5.30
N LYS A 99 19.16 14.68 4.98
CA LYS A 99 18.01 14.31 5.83
C LYS A 99 18.41 13.86 7.24
N GLY A 100 19.46 13.04 7.36
CA GLY A 100 19.93 12.57 8.66
C GLY A 100 20.40 13.71 9.56
N VAL A 101 21.37 14.48 9.06
CA VAL A 101 22.04 15.56 9.80
C VAL A 101 21.18 16.82 9.95
N GLY A 102 20.40 17.18 8.94
CA GLY A 102 19.63 18.43 8.89
C GLY A 102 18.20 18.34 9.43
N PHE A 103 17.65 17.12 9.58
CA PHE A 103 16.26 16.95 10.02
C PHE A 103 16.10 15.89 11.10
N VAL A 104 16.55 14.65 10.86
CA VAL A 104 16.28 13.54 11.78
C VAL A 104 16.99 13.77 13.12
N ILE A 105 18.32 13.91 13.11
CA ILE A 105 19.11 14.08 14.33
C ILE A 105 18.66 15.32 15.13
N PRO A 106 18.44 16.51 14.54
CA PRO A 106 17.89 17.65 15.27
C PRO A 106 16.56 17.33 15.97
N ASN A 107 15.60 16.70 15.26
CA ASN A 107 14.33 16.32 15.89
C ASN A 107 14.54 15.34 17.06
N LEU A 108 15.41 14.34 16.92
CA LEU A 108 15.71 13.40 18.01
C LEU A 108 16.36 14.08 19.23
N LEU A 109 17.16 15.14 19.01
CA LEU A 109 17.82 15.88 20.08
C LEU A 109 16.91 16.91 20.75
N PHE A 110 16.03 17.58 20.00
CA PHE A 110 15.18 18.67 20.50
C PHE A 110 13.78 18.25 20.93
N TRP A 111 13.22 17.17 20.39
CA TRP A 111 11.88 16.72 20.75
C TRP A 111 11.86 16.08 22.14
N GLU A 112 11.22 16.70 23.13
CA GLU A 112 11.34 16.27 24.53
C GLU A 112 10.43 15.10 24.94
N ASP A 113 9.46 14.75 24.08
CA ASP A 113 8.47 13.70 24.34
C ASP A 113 8.87 12.36 23.70
N SER A 114 7.98 11.38 23.80
CA SER A 114 8.20 10.02 23.29
C SER A 114 8.40 9.98 21.77
N LEU A 115 9.20 9.03 21.30
CA LEU A 115 9.55 8.85 19.89
C LEU A 115 9.55 7.36 19.51
N VAL A 116 9.07 7.07 18.30
CA VAL A 116 9.34 5.82 17.59
C VAL A 116 10.19 6.18 16.38
N VAL A 117 11.41 5.66 16.33
CA VAL A 117 12.41 6.00 15.32
C VAL A 117 12.65 4.79 14.44
N HIS A 118 12.25 4.87 13.18
CA HIS A 118 12.57 3.84 12.19
C HIS A 118 14.00 4.04 11.69
N ASP A 119 14.91 3.16 12.10
CA ASP A 119 16.36 3.31 12.05
C ASP A 119 17.06 2.00 11.67
N ILE A 120 16.84 1.53 10.43
CA ILE A 120 17.33 0.24 9.91
C ILE A 120 18.85 0.02 10.12
N LYS A 121 19.63 1.11 10.14
CA LYS A 121 21.09 1.04 10.31
C LYS A 121 21.57 1.31 11.73
N LEU A 122 20.68 1.68 12.64
CA LEU A 122 20.97 2.11 14.01
C LEU A 122 21.92 3.33 14.13
N GLU A 123 22.14 4.08 13.05
CA GLU A 123 22.98 5.29 13.07
C GLU A 123 22.38 6.37 14.00
N ASN A 124 21.05 6.49 14.04
CA ASN A 124 20.41 7.45 14.92
C ASN A 124 20.46 7.00 16.38
N TYR A 125 20.30 5.71 16.64
CA TYR A 125 20.48 5.13 17.97
C TYR A 125 21.88 5.44 18.51
N ASP A 126 22.93 5.16 17.73
CA ASP A 126 24.31 5.37 18.15
C ASP A 126 24.61 6.84 18.49
N ILE A 127 24.07 7.78 17.70
CA ILE A 127 24.31 9.21 17.87
C ILE A 127 23.48 9.80 19.02
N THR A 128 22.20 9.41 19.14
CA THR A 128 21.23 10.18 19.93
C THR A 128 20.75 9.47 21.20
N SER A 129 20.82 8.14 21.30
CA SER A 129 20.28 7.38 22.43
C SER A 129 20.81 7.82 23.79
N GLY A 130 22.11 8.11 23.89
CA GLY A 130 22.75 8.61 25.11
C GLY A 130 22.19 9.96 25.56
N TRP A 131 21.91 10.87 24.62
CA TRP A 131 21.26 12.16 24.91
C TRP A 131 19.82 11.95 25.37
N ARG A 132 19.04 11.10 24.66
CA ARG A 132 17.66 10.75 25.04
C ARG A 132 17.59 10.24 26.48
N LYS A 133 18.52 9.37 26.86
CA LYS A 133 18.64 8.85 28.23
C LYS A 133 19.00 9.94 29.23
N LYS A 134 19.92 10.84 28.87
CA LYS A 134 20.36 11.97 29.71
C LYS A 134 19.23 12.95 30.03
N ILE A 135 18.31 13.20 29.09
CA ILE A 135 17.13 14.04 29.33
C ILE A 135 15.99 13.31 30.07
N GLY A 136 16.26 12.09 30.57
CA GLY A 136 15.36 11.34 31.44
C GLY A 136 14.37 10.44 30.71
N GLN A 137 14.58 10.11 29.43
CA GLN A 137 13.73 9.15 28.73
C GLN A 137 14.18 7.71 28.95
N GLU A 138 13.21 6.80 28.95
CA GLU A 138 13.48 5.37 28.76
C GLU A 138 13.83 5.14 27.29
N VAL A 139 14.93 4.43 27.01
CA VAL A 139 15.43 4.23 25.65
C VAL A 139 15.56 2.75 25.36
N TYR A 140 14.86 2.29 24.33
CA TYR A 140 14.88 0.91 23.86
C TYR A 140 15.32 0.83 22.40
N VAL A 141 15.86 -0.32 22.01
CA VAL A 141 16.21 -0.67 20.64
C VAL A 141 15.61 -2.03 20.31
N TRP A 142 14.73 -2.07 19.32
CA TRP A 142 14.10 -3.30 18.81
C TRP A 142 14.66 -3.58 17.42
N ASN A 143 15.58 -4.54 17.33
CA ASN A 143 16.22 -4.99 16.11
C ASN A 143 16.16 -6.53 16.05
N PRO A 144 14.99 -7.10 15.67
CA PRO A 144 14.75 -8.54 15.75
C PRO A 144 15.61 -9.39 14.80
N ALA A 145 16.30 -8.77 13.84
CA ALA A 145 17.19 -9.44 12.89
C ALA A 145 18.68 -9.23 13.19
N GLN A 146 19.03 -8.66 14.36
CA GLN A 146 20.43 -8.42 14.73
C GLN A 146 21.19 -9.75 14.87
N PRO A 147 22.32 -9.97 14.15
CA PRO A 147 23.01 -11.27 14.10
C PRO A 147 23.50 -11.83 15.44
N ASP A 148 23.85 -10.96 16.39
CA ASP A 148 24.33 -11.33 17.72
C ASP A 148 23.18 -11.45 18.74
N GLY A 149 21.93 -11.26 18.32
CA GLY A 149 20.74 -11.31 19.19
C GLY A 149 20.62 -10.14 20.17
N ILE A 150 21.37 -9.06 19.97
CA ILE A 150 21.35 -7.88 20.86
C ILE A 150 20.17 -6.98 20.45
N SER A 151 19.03 -7.21 21.08
CA SER A 151 17.80 -6.44 20.88
C SER A 151 16.96 -6.47 22.15
N HIS A 152 16.17 -5.42 22.40
CA HIS A 152 15.02 -5.53 23.29
C HIS A 152 13.94 -6.37 22.63
N CYS A 153 12.99 -6.85 23.42
CA CYS A 153 11.86 -7.63 22.94
C CYS A 153 10.58 -6.81 22.88
N TYR A 154 9.75 -7.10 21.88
CA TYR A 154 8.38 -6.58 21.83
C TYR A 154 7.44 -7.65 21.28
N ASN A 155 6.46 -8.04 22.10
CA ASN A 155 5.45 -9.01 21.75
C ASN A 155 4.06 -8.36 21.81
N PRO A 156 3.39 -8.15 20.66
CA PRO A 156 2.06 -7.54 20.66
C PRO A 156 0.99 -8.41 21.36
N LEU A 157 1.23 -9.71 21.53
CA LEU A 157 0.29 -10.60 22.23
C LEU A 157 0.21 -10.30 23.74
N ASP A 158 1.25 -9.70 24.34
CA ASP A 158 1.26 -9.34 25.77
C ASP A 158 0.22 -8.25 26.09
N TRP A 159 -0.21 -7.49 25.08
CA TRP A 159 -1.08 -6.33 25.23
C TRP A 159 -2.54 -6.62 24.88
N ILE A 160 -2.89 -7.88 24.61
CA ILE A 160 -4.26 -8.30 24.31
C ILE A 160 -5.16 -8.11 25.55
N SER A 161 -6.35 -7.55 25.34
CA SER A 161 -7.31 -7.31 26.42
C SER A 161 -7.75 -8.60 27.10
N LYS A 162 -7.93 -8.54 28.43
CA LYS A 162 -8.51 -9.64 29.21
C LYS A 162 -10.05 -9.71 29.09
N LYS A 163 -10.69 -8.69 28.51
CA LYS A 163 -12.14 -8.65 28.33
C LYS A 163 -12.54 -9.54 27.15
N PRO A 164 -13.43 -10.53 27.30
CA PRO A 164 -13.68 -11.54 26.25
C PRO A 164 -14.00 -10.96 24.86
N GLY A 165 -14.92 -9.99 24.77
CA GLY A 165 -15.27 -9.39 23.48
C GLY A 165 -14.12 -8.60 22.83
N GLN A 166 -13.36 -7.86 23.63
CA GLN A 166 -12.23 -7.06 23.14
C GLN A 166 -11.00 -7.93 22.81
N MET A 167 -10.80 -9.01 23.55
CA MET A 167 -9.74 -9.99 23.31
C MET A 167 -9.79 -10.52 21.88
N VAL A 168 -10.99 -10.88 21.40
CA VAL A 168 -11.19 -11.37 20.03
C VAL A 168 -10.87 -10.29 19.01
N ASP A 169 -11.36 -9.07 19.22
CA ASP A 169 -11.11 -7.92 18.34
C ASP A 169 -9.61 -7.58 18.25
N ASP A 170 -8.89 -7.59 19.39
CA ASP A 170 -7.45 -7.36 19.44
C ASP A 170 -6.68 -8.43 18.63
N VAL A 171 -7.03 -9.71 18.80
CA VAL A 171 -6.42 -10.82 18.06
C VAL A 171 -6.74 -10.74 16.56
N GLN A 172 -7.97 -10.37 16.20
CA GLN A 172 -8.36 -10.18 14.80
C GLN A 172 -7.61 -9.02 14.15
N LYS A 173 -7.39 -7.90 14.87
CA LYS A 173 -6.57 -6.78 14.38
C LYS A 173 -5.14 -7.21 14.13
N ILE A 174 -4.55 -7.98 15.03
CA ILE A 174 -3.21 -8.56 14.85
C ILE A 174 -3.18 -9.48 13.63
N ALA A 175 -4.16 -10.36 13.49
CA ALA A 175 -4.26 -11.28 12.35
C ALA A 175 -4.34 -10.52 11.01
N ASN A 176 -5.14 -9.45 10.94
CA ASN A 176 -5.26 -8.59 9.76
C ASN A 176 -3.99 -7.78 9.45
N LEU A 177 -3.19 -7.43 10.46
CA LEU A 177 -1.93 -6.74 10.26
C LEU A 177 -0.88 -7.65 9.61
N ILE A 178 -0.83 -8.91 10.04
CA ILE A 178 0.16 -9.90 9.57
C ILE A 178 -0.25 -10.50 8.23
N MET A 179 -1.56 -10.71 8.05
CA MET A 179 -2.16 -11.24 6.83
C MET A 179 -3.09 -10.16 6.28
N PRO A 180 -2.61 -9.20 5.47
CA PRO A 180 -3.44 -8.12 4.93
C PRO A 180 -4.31 -8.54 3.73
N GLU A 181 -3.97 -9.61 3.02
CA GLU A 181 -4.63 -10.06 1.78
C GLU A 181 -6.07 -10.49 2.04
N GLN A 182 -7.02 -10.08 1.19
CA GLN A 182 -8.46 -10.28 1.41
C GLN A 182 -9.07 -11.44 0.61
N ASP A 183 -8.28 -12.46 0.27
CA ASP A 183 -8.80 -13.65 -0.40
C ASP A 183 -9.22 -14.77 0.57
N PHE A 184 -9.87 -15.80 0.02
CA PHE A 184 -10.41 -16.93 0.76
C PHE A 184 -9.36 -17.61 1.65
N TRP A 185 -8.16 -17.90 1.12
CA TRP A 185 -7.15 -18.65 1.86
C TRP A 185 -6.62 -17.86 3.04
N TYR A 186 -6.40 -16.55 2.87
CA TYR A 186 -5.99 -15.69 3.97
C TYR A 186 -7.12 -15.43 4.99
N ASN A 187 -8.39 -15.38 4.56
CA ASN A 187 -9.53 -15.32 5.47
C ASN A 187 -9.60 -16.54 6.40
N GLU A 188 -9.43 -17.73 5.83
CA GLU A 188 -9.42 -18.98 6.58
C GLU A 188 -8.18 -19.09 7.48
N ALA A 189 -7.00 -18.67 6.99
CA ALA A 189 -5.78 -18.63 7.78
C ALA A 189 -5.88 -17.65 8.97
N ARG A 190 -6.48 -16.46 8.77
CA ARG A 190 -6.78 -15.52 9.86
C ARG A 190 -7.71 -16.14 10.89
N SER A 191 -8.75 -16.85 10.46
CA SER A 191 -9.70 -17.48 11.37
C SER A 191 -9.02 -18.56 12.21
N LEU A 192 -8.20 -19.40 11.58
CA LEU A 192 -7.39 -20.40 12.29
C LEU A 192 -6.39 -19.76 13.25
N PHE A 193 -5.68 -18.72 12.82
CA PHE A 193 -4.74 -17.94 13.65
C PHE A 193 -5.43 -17.39 14.90
N VAL A 194 -6.61 -16.79 14.76
CA VAL A 194 -7.40 -16.30 15.89
C VAL A 194 -7.74 -17.45 16.85
N GLY A 195 -8.12 -18.62 16.30
CA GLY A 195 -8.40 -19.81 17.08
C GLY A 195 -7.21 -20.26 17.93
N VAL A 196 -6.05 -20.36 17.31
CA VAL A 196 -4.80 -20.82 17.94
C VAL A 196 -4.31 -19.82 18.99
N VAL A 197 -4.30 -18.51 18.69
CA VAL A 197 -3.85 -17.49 19.65
C VAL A 197 -4.75 -17.48 20.89
N LEU A 198 -6.07 -17.50 20.71
CA LEU A 198 -7.00 -17.55 21.84
C LEU A 198 -6.86 -18.84 22.66
N TYR A 199 -6.50 -19.97 22.03
CA TYR A 199 -6.12 -21.19 22.72
C TYR A 199 -4.86 -20.98 23.60
N LEU A 200 -3.79 -20.41 23.04
CA LEU A 200 -2.55 -20.16 23.80
C LEU A 200 -2.78 -19.19 24.96
N LEU A 201 -3.63 -18.18 24.79
CA LEU A 201 -4.00 -17.24 25.86
C LEU A 201 -4.76 -17.93 27.00
N ALA A 202 -5.53 -18.99 26.71
CA ALA A 202 -6.33 -19.71 27.69
C ALA A 202 -5.52 -20.69 28.55
N VAL A 203 -4.31 -21.08 28.09
CA VAL A 203 -3.44 -22.04 28.80
C VAL A 203 -2.30 -21.28 29.49
N PRO A 204 -2.32 -21.15 30.83
CA PRO A 204 -1.32 -20.36 31.55
C PRO A 204 0.13 -20.79 31.30
N GLU A 205 0.35 -22.11 31.19
CA GLU A 205 1.66 -22.75 31.03
C GLU A 205 2.26 -22.55 29.63
N LYS A 206 1.44 -22.12 28.65
CA LYS A 206 1.89 -21.87 27.29
C LYS A 206 2.51 -20.49 27.14
N VAL A 207 3.55 -20.42 26.32
CA VAL A 207 4.15 -19.17 25.87
C VAL A 207 3.16 -18.47 24.92
N LYS A 208 2.88 -17.19 25.14
CA LYS A 208 1.95 -16.41 24.32
C LYS A 208 2.72 -15.60 23.30
N SER A 209 3.42 -16.27 22.38
CA SER A 209 4.21 -15.62 21.32
C SER A 209 3.83 -16.14 19.93
N PHE A 210 4.18 -15.39 18.88
CA PHE A 210 4.04 -15.87 17.51
C PHE A 210 4.86 -17.13 17.24
N GLY A 211 6.04 -17.27 17.84
CA GLY A 211 6.81 -18.50 17.67
C GLY A 211 6.11 -19.71 18.28
N GLU A 212 5.37 -19.58 19.38
CA GLU A 212 4.56 -20.70 19.90
C GLU A 212 3.38 -21.03 18.96
N VAL A 213 2.80 -20.02 18.29
CA VAL A 213 1.83 -20.24 17.21
C VAL A 213 2.47 -21.06 16.09
N VAL A 214 3.67 -20.69 15.64
CA VAL A 214 4.41 -21.44 14.59
C VAL A 214 4.73 -22.86 15.03
N ARG A 215 5.23 -23.06 16.26
CA ARG A 215 5.51 -24.40 16.82
C ARG A 215 4.26 -25.27 16.88
N THR A 216 3.12 -24.68 17.25
CA THR A 216 1.83 -25.39 17.28
C THR A 216 1.41 -25.81 15.87
N MET A 217 1.52 -24.91 14.90
CA MET A 217 1.09 -25.13 13.51
C MET A 217 2.02 -26.02 12.68
N ARG A 218 3.30 -26.11 13.04
CA ARG A 218 4.30 -26.96 12.37
C ARG A 218 4.59 -28.27 13.12
N SER A 219 3.68 -28.68 14.01
CA SER A 219 3.76 -29.99 14.65
C SER A 219 3.50 -31.13 13.66
N ASP A 220 4.03 -32.33 13.95
CA ASP A 220 3.97 -33.50 13.04
C ASP A 220 2.54 -33.86 12.59
N ASP A 221 1.55 -33.68 13.49
CA ASP A 221 0.12 -33.81 13.17
C ASP A 221 -0.70 -32.67 13.80
N VAL A 222 -0.75 -31.54 13.09
CA VAL A 222 -1.51 -30.36 13.53
C VAL A 222 -3.01 -30.64 13.68
N VAL A 223 -3.57 -31.52 12.85
CA VAL A 223 -5.01 -31.84 12.86
C VAL A 223 -5.36 -32.61 14.14
N TYR A 224 -4.60 -33.67 14.43
CA TYR A 224 -4.78 -34.44 15.65
C TYR A 224 -4.56 -33.57 16.89
N ASN A 225 -3.48 -32.78 16.92
CA ASN A 225 -3.17 -31.91 18.05
C ASN A 225 -4.30 -30.90 18.34
N LEU A 226 -4.85 -30.26 17.31
CA LEU A 226 -5.97 -29.34 17.47
C LEU A 226 -7.27 -30.05 17.88
N ALA A 227 -7.51 -31.28 17.42
CA ALA A 227 -8.65 -32.08 17.88
C ALA A 227 -8.53 -32.41 19.38
N VAL A 228 -7.35 -32.83 19.83
CA VAL A 228 -7.07 -33.09 21.26
C VAL A 228 -7.26 -31.83 22.11
N VAL A 229 -6.87 -30.65 21.59
CA VAL A 229 -7.12 -29.37 22.27
C VAL A 229 -8.62 -29.14 22.48
N LEU A 230 -9.46 -29.38 21.47
CA LEU A 230 -10.91 -29.24 21.61
C LEU A 230 -11.50 -30.24 22.61
N ASP A 231 -11.05 -31.48 22.61
CA ASP A 231 -11.56 -32.52 23.52
C ASP A 231 -11.15 -32.27 24.98
N THR A 232 -9.92 -31.83 25.21
CA THR A 232 -9.35 -31.69 26.57
C THR A 232 -9.75 -30.38 27.24
N ILE A 233 -9.70 -29.27 26.50
CA ILE A 233 -9.88 -27.92 27.06
C ILE A 233 -10.91 -27.09 26.28
N GLY A 234 -11.63 -27.65 25.32
CA GLY A 234 -12.64 -26.92 24.53
C GLY A 234 -13.70 -26.19 25.36
N LYS A 235 -14.03 -26.71 26.55
CA LYS A 235 -14.96 -26.08 27.50
C LYS A 235 -14.35 -24.91 28.31
N LYS A 236 -13.02 -24.77 28.29
CA LYS A 236 -12.25 -23.76 29.05
C LYS A 236 -11.70 -22.65 28.17
N ILE A 237 -11.47 -22.92 26.88
CA ILE A 237 -11.01 -21.89 25.93
C ILE A 237 -12.15 -20.93 25.56
N HIS A 238 -11.80 -19.79 24.96
CA HIS A 238 -12.79 -18.84 24.48
C HIS A 238 -13.72 -19.49 23.42
N PRO A 239 -15.04 -19.23 23.42
CA PRO A 239 -15.95 -19.85 22.45
C PRO A 239 -15.55 -19.64 20.99
N VAL A 240 -15.06 -18.44 20.64
CA VAL A 240 -14.53 -18.13 19.30
C VAL A 240 -13.31 -18.99 18.95
N ALA A 241 -12.46 -19.33 19.95
CA ALA A 241 -11.34 -20.22 19.73
C ALA A 241 -11.82 -21.61 19.33
N TYR A 242 -12.78 -22.15 20.10
CA TYR A 242 -13.42 -23.42 19.80
C TYR A 242 -14.05 -23.42 18.41
N MET A 243 -14.86 -22.40 18.09
CA MET A 243 -15.55 -22.29 16.81
C MET A 243 -14.58 -22.29 15.62
N ASN A 244 -13.51 -21.50 15.69
CA ASN A 244 -12.56 -21.39 14.59
C ASN A 244 -11.74 -22.66 14.39
N ILE A 245 -11.27 -23.29 15.48
CA ILE A 245 -10.54 -24.55 15.41
C ILE A 245 -11.46 -25.68 14.92
N ALA A 246 -12.69 -25.76 15.42
CA ALA A 246 -13.67 -26.76 14.99
C ALA A 246 -14.04 -26.59 13.51
N ALA A 247 -14.24 -25.36 13.04
CA ALA A 247 -14.51 -25.06 11.64
C ALA A 247 -13.34 -25.51 10.75
N PHE A 248 -12.09 -25.27 11.16
CA PHE A 248 -10.91 -25.77 10.46
C PHE A 248 -10.88 -27.30 10.40
N LEU A 249 -11.13 -27.99 11.51
CA LEU A 249 -11.09 -29.46 11.58
C LEU A 249 -12.14 -30.13 10.70
N GLN A 250 -13.29 -29.50 10.48
CA GLN A 250 -14.39 -29.98 9.64
C GLN A 250 -14.13 -29.83 8.13
N LYS A 251 -13.11 -29.06 7.72
CA LYS A 251 -12.77 -28.89 6.30
C LYS A 251 -12.21 -30.17 5.70
N ALA A 252 -12.36 -30.30 4.38
CA ALA A 252 -11.75 -31.39 3.64
C ALA A 252 -10.21 -31.30 3.69
N ASP A 253 -9.52 -32.45 3.61
CA ASP A 253 -8.05 -32.54 3.76
C ASP A 253 -7.27 -31.56 2.88
N LYS A 254 -7.67 -31.45 1.61
CA LYS A 254 -7.02 -30.54 0.65
C LYS A 254 -7.19 -29.07 1.05
N GLU A 255 -8.36 -28.70 1.56
CA GLU A 255 -8.63 -27.35 2.03
C GLU A 255 -7.86 -27.06 3.32
N ARG A 256 -7.84 -28.00 4.28
CA ARG A 256 -7.03 -27.89 5.50
C ARG A 256 -5.55 -27.66 5.19
N SER A 257 -5.01 -28.44 4.26
CA SER A 257 -3.62 -28.30 3.81
C SER A 257 -3.35 -26.91 3.21
N GLY A 258 -4.30 -26.36 2.43
CA GLY A 258 -4.19 -25.02 1.87
C GLY A 258 -4.16 -23.94 2.95
N VAL A 259 -5.07 -24.01 3.92
CA VAL A 259 -5.14 -23.07 5.05
C VAL A 259 -3.88 -23.10 5.89
N VAL A 260 -3.38 -24.30 6.24
CA VAL A 260 -2.13 -24.47 6.99
C VAL A 260 -0.94 -23.91 6.23
N SER A 261 -0.85 -24.16 4.92
CA SER A 261 0.22 -23.61 4.08
C SER A 261 0.20 -22.09 4.08
N THR A 262 -0.96 -21.47 3.86
CA THR A 262 -1.10 -20.01 3.87
C THR A 262 -0.72 -19.41 5.23
N MET A 263 -1.17 -20.00 6.33
CA MET A 263 -0.83 -19.54 7.67
C MET A 263 0.68 -19.66 7.96
N ASN A 264 1.29 -20.78 7.58
CA ASN A 264 2.72 -21.02 7.78
C ASN A 264 3.62 -20.09 6.96
N SER A 265 3.21 -19.73 5.74
CA SER A 265 3.91 -18.74 4.91
C SER A 265 3.81 -17.35 5.52
N SER A 266 2.64 -16.94 6.01
CA SER A 266 2.44 -15.63 6.65
C SER A 266 3.25 -15.46 7.94
N LEU A 267 3.57 -16.56 8.62
CA LEU A 267 4.35 -16.58 9.85
C LEU A 267 5.80 -17.08 9.65
N GLU A 268 6.29 -17.12 8.41
CA GLU A 268 7.61 -17.69 8.10
C GLU A 268 8.75 -17.01 8.87
N LEU A 269 8.67 -15.69 9.08
CA LEU A 269 9.68 -14.92 9.81
C LEU A 269 9.97 -15.48 11.22
N TRP A 270 8.95 -15.99 11.91
CA TRP A 270 9.09 -16.54 13.26
C TRP A 270 9.67 -17.96 13.30
N ALA A 271 10.00 -18.55 12.14
CA ALA A 271 10.86 -19.72 12.08
C ALA A 271 12.34 -19.37 12.37
N ASN A 272 12.72 -18.10 12.25
CA ASN A 272 14.05 -17.63 12.62
C ASN A 272 14.15 -17.45 14.16
N PRO A 273 15.07 -18.14 14.86
CA PRO A 273 15.23 -18.02 16.30
C PRO A 273 15.49 -16.60 16.81
N LEU A 274 16.14 -15.74 16.02
CA LEU A 274 16.39 -14.34 16.38
C LEU A 274 15.08 -13.56 16.49
N ILE A 275 14.21 -13.70 15.49
CA ILE A 275 12.91 -13.02 15.44
C ILE A 275 11.97 -13.57 16.50
N ASP A 276 11.95 -14.90 16.67
CA ASP A 276 11.16 -15.53 17.72
C ASP A 276 11.54 -15.01 19.11
N THR A 277 12.84 -15.01 19.44
CA THR A 277 13.33 -14.51 20.73
C THR A 277 12.99 -13.04 20.94
N ALA A 278 13.21 -12.20 19.93
CA ALA A 278 12.92 -10.75 19.98
C ALA A 278 11.41 -10.42 20.03
N THR A 279 10.54 -11.40 19.82
CA THR A 279 9.08 -11.26 19.87
C THR A 279 8.41 -12.21 20.87
N ALA A 280 9.20 -12.83 21.76
CA ALA A 280 8.70 -13.76 22.78
C ALA A 280 8.16 -13.05 24.05
N SER A 281 8.65 -11.84 24.31
CA SER A 281 8.30 -11.01 25.48
C SER A 281 8.27 -9.52 25.11
N SER A 282 7.91 -8.66 26.05
CA SER A 282 7.92 -7.20 25.87
C SER A 282 8.73 -6.50 26.95
N ASP A 283 9.74 -5.74 26.53
CA ASP A 283 10.52 -4.87 27.43
C ASP A 283 9.89 -3.48 27.58
N PHE A 284 9.07 -3.07 26.61
CA PHE A 284 8.36 -1.80 26.61
C PHE A 284 6.91 -1.94 26.18
N ASN A 285 6.07 -1.00 26.62
CA ASN A 285 4.65 -0.95 26.30
C ASN A 285 4.33 0.29 25.46
N VAL A 286 3.88 0.10 24.23
CA VAL A 286 3.47 1.19 23.33
C VAL A 286 2.33 2.04 23.92
N GLN A 287 1.45 1.44 24.73
CA GLN A 287 0.34 2.16 25.38
C GLN A 287 0.82 3.18 26.42
N GLU A 288 2.06 3.07 26.91
CA GLU A 288 2.64 3.98 27.90
C GLU A 288 3.31 5.21 27.27
N PHE A 289 3.44 5.29 25.95
CA PHE A 289 4.16 6.38 25.27
C PHE A 289 3.54 7.76 25.50
N LYS A 290 2.25 7.82 25.85
CA LYS A 290 1.55 9.06 26.22
C LYS A 290 1.64 9.40 27.70
N LYS A 291 2.15 8.49 28.53
CA LYS A 291 2.22 8.60 30.00
C LYS A 291 3.66 8.77 30.49
N LYS A 292 4.58 8.09 29.84
CA LYS A 292 6.02 8.10 30.10
C LYS A 292 6.75 8.61 28.86
N ARG A 293 7.93 9.18 29.06
CA ARG A 293 8.81 9.62 27.98
C ARG A 293 9.66 8.43 27.54
N ILE A 294 9.28 7.83 26.42
CA ILE A 294 9.87 6.61 25.89
C ILE A 294 10.39 6.87 24.47
N THR A 295 11.64 6.52 24.19
CA THR A 295 12.17 6.45 22.83
C THR A 295 12.45 5.01 22.45
N VAL A 296 11.90 4.55 21.32
CA VAL A 296 12.21 3.24 20.74
C VAL A 296 12.82 3.43 19.36
N TYR A 297 13.99 2.85 19.16
CA TYR A 297 14.64 2.72 17.85
C TYR A 297 14.30 1.36 17.26
N VAL A 298 13.83 1.34 16.01
CA VAL A 298 13.43 0.13 15.29
C VAL A 298 14.45 -0.10 14.18
N GLY A 299 15.28 -1.12 14.36
CA GLY A 299 16.34 -1.54 13.44
C GLY A 299 15.90 -2.60 12.43
#